data_AF-A0A174AHG3-F1
#
_entry.id   AF-A0A174AHG3-F1
#
_cell.length_a   1.000
_cell.length_b   1.000
_cell.length_c   1.000
_cell.angle_alpha   90.00
_cell.angle_beta   90.00
_cell.angle_gamma   90.00
#
_symmetry.space_group_name_H-M   'P 1'
#
loop_
_entity.id
_entity.type
_entity.pdbx_description
1 polymer ?
#
loop_
_entity_poly.entity_id
_entity_poly.type
_entity_poly.pdbx_seq_one_letter_code
_entity_poly.pdbx_strand_id
1 'polypeptide(L)' 'MTFFMELRRREEKGREEGRAEGRWFTLVELVHDGLLTVKEAAKRAGMSEEAFRKLVTR' A
#
# COMPACT_ATOMS: atom_id res chain seq x y z
N MET A 1 -18.47 -28.17 -3.98
CA MET A 1 -17.34 -27.23 -3.81
C MET A 1 -17.87 -26.01 -3.06
N THR A 2 -17.85 -26.07 -1.73
CA THR A 2 -18.75 -25.30 -0.84
C THR A 2 -18.35 -23.83 -0.68
N PHE A 3 -19.37 -22.96 -0.65
CA PHE A 3 -19.39 -21.51 -0.35
C PHE A 3 -18.34 -21.03 0.68
N PHE A 4 -18.00 -21.88 1.65
CA PHE A 4 -16.95 -21.65 2.64
C PHE A 4 -15.53 -21.43 2.06
N MET A 5 -15.18 -22.07 0.94
CA MET A 5 -13.89 -21.86 0.28
C MET A 5 -13.82 -20.49 -0.40
N GLU A 6 -14.90 -20.01 -0.98
CA GLU A 6 -14.94 -18.67 -1.62
C GLU A 6 -14.86 -17.55 -0.58
N LEU A 7 -15.52 -17.70 0.57
CA LEU A 7 -15.45 -16.71 1.65
C LEU A 7 -14.02 -16.60 2.20
N ARG A 8 -13.35 -17.73 2.41
CA ARG A 8 -11.94 -17.75 2.86
C ARG A 8 -11.01 -17.09 1.84
N ARG A 9 -11.24 -17.32 0.54
CA ARG A 9 -10.47 -16.68 -0.54
C ARG A 9 -10.69 -15.17 -0.60
N ARG A 10 -11.90 -14.68 -0.30
CA ARG A 10 -12.20 -13.25 -0.22
C ARG A 10 -11.57 -12.58 1.00
N GLU A 11 -11.64 -13.22 2.17
CA GLU A 11 -10.99 -12.74 3.40
C GLU A 11 -9.47 -12.66 3.27
N GLU A 12 -8.85 -13.67 2.64
CA GLU A 12 -7.40 -13.71 2.41
C GLU A 12 -6.96 -12.58 1.46
N LYS A 13 -7.70 -12.37 0.36
CA LYS A 13 -7.49 -11.23 -0.54
C LYS A 13 -7.66 -9.89 0.16
N GLY A 14 -8.73 -9.71 0.94
CA GLY A 14 -8.98 -8.46 1.66
C GLY A 14 -7.89 -8.15 2.71
N ARG A 15 -7.33 -9.18 3.37
CA ARG A 15 -6.19 -8.99 4.27
C ARG A 15 -4.90 -8.62 3.55
N GLU A 16 -4.67 -9.20 2.37
CA GLU A 16 -3.50 -8.89 1.55
C GLU A 16 -3.58 -7.47 0.98
N GLU A 17 -4.75 -7.07 0.49
CA GLU A 17 -5.08 -5.72 0.03
C GLU A 17 -4.93 -4.71 1.18
N GLY A 18 -5.53 -4.97 2.34
CA GLY A 18 -5.42 -4.08 3.51
C GLY A 18 -3.99 -3.94 4.04
N ARG A 19 -3.16 -5.00 3.99
CA ARG A 19 -1.73 -4.91 4.35
C ARG A 19 -0.94 -4.11 3.33
N ALA A 20 -1.24 -4.26 2.05
CA ALA A 20 -0.60 -3.46 1.01
C ALA A 20 -0.97 -1.99 1.22
N GLU A 21 -2.27 -1.67 1.34
CA GLU A 21 -2.80 -0.32 1.57
C GLU A 21 -2.18 0.37 2.79
N GLY A 22 -2.13 -0.32 3.93
CA GLY A 22 -1.51 0.23 5.15
C GLY A 22 -0.04 0.56 4.97
N ARG A 23 0.70 -0.23 4.17
CA ARG A 23 2.12 0.02 3.89
C ARG A 23 2.34 1.32 3.14
N TRP A 24 1.55 1.61 2.11
CA TRP A 24 1.69 2.85 1.34
C TRP A 24 1.29 4.05 2.18
N PHE A 25 0.24 3.93 3.00
CA PHE A 25 -0.21 5.01 3.88
C PHE A 25 0.90 5.45 4.85
N THR A 26 1.53 4.49 5.53
CA THR A 26 2.66 4.79 6.42
C THR A 26 3.83 5.43 5.67
N LEU A 27 4.13 4.98 4.44
CA LEU A 27 5.19 5.58 3.64
C LEU A 27 4.84 7.02 3.21
N VAL A 28 3.56 7.30 2.92
CA VAL A 28 3.08 8.65 2.59
C VAL A 28 3.18 9.57 3.80
N GLU A 29 2.76 9.13 4.98
CA GLU A 29 2.91 9.88 6.24
C GLU A 29 4.38 10.20 6.53
N LEU A 30 5.28 9.23 6.40
CA LEU A 30 6.72 9.45 6.61
C LEU A 30 7.32 10.46 5.62
N VAL A 31 6.79 10.55 4.40
CA VAL A 31 7.20 11.56 3.42
C VAL A 31 6.63 12.93 3.76
N HIS A 32 5.38 13.00 4.22
CA HIS A 32 4.76 14.23 4.71
C HIS A 32 5.48 14.80 5.93
N ASP A 33 5.90 13.94 6.85
CA ASP A 33 6.65 14.30 8.05
C ASP A 33 8.10 14.72 7.73
N GLY A 34 8.53 14.60 6.47
CA GLY A 34 9.91 14.90 6.04
C GLY A 34 10.94 13.87 6.52
N LEU A 35 10.50 12.76 7.11
CA LEU A 35 11.34 11.65 7.59
C LEU A 35 11.86 10.78 6.43
N LEU A 36 11.13 10.74 5.31
CA LEU A 36 11.54 10.08 4.08
C LEU A 36 11.43 11.01 2.88
N THR A 37 12.30 10.79 1.88
CA THR A 37 12.13 11.42 0.57
C THR A 37 11.14 10.61 -0.28
N VAL A 38 10.45 11.28 -1.21
CA VAL A 38 9.53 10.65 -2.19
C VAL A 38 10.22 9.50 -2.92
N LYS A 39 11.50 9.66 -3.28
CA LYS A 39 12.32 8.65 -3.93
C LYS A 39 12.51 7.39 -3.09
N GLU A 40 12.90 7.58 -1.83
CA GLU A 40 13.19 6.47 -0.93
C GLU A 40 11.89 5.72 -0.56
N ALA A 41 10.80 6.47 -0.41
CA ALA A 41 9.48 5.90 -0.17
C ALA A 41 8.96 5.13 -1.39
N ALA A 42 9.08 5.67 -2.60
CA ALA A 42 8.71 4.99 -3.85
C ALA A 42 9.49 3.68 -4.06
N LYS A 43 10.78 3.66 -3.73
CA LYS A 43 11.61 2.44 -3.80
C LYS A 43 11.17 1.39 -2.78
N ARG A 44 10.84 1.78 -1.54
CA ARG A 44 10.32 0.87 -0.49
C ARG A 44 8.93 0.35 -0.79
N ALA A 45 8.14 1.21 -1.41
CA ALA A 45 6.85 0.95 -2.00
C ALA A 45 7.01 -0.07 -3.17
N GLY A 46 8.11 -0.02 -3.93
CA GLY A 46 8.29 -0.89 -5.10
C GLY A 46 7.55 -0.37 -6.33
N MET A 47 7.36 0.95 -6.40
CA MET A 47 6.76 1.66 -7.54
C MET A 47 7.64 2.83 -7.97
N SER A 48 7.29 3.48 -9.08
CA SER A 48 8.00 4.68 -9.53
C SER A 48 7.70 5.88 -8.64
N GLU A 49 8.62 6.85 -8.61
CA GLU A 49 8.43 8.11 -7.87
C GLU A 49 7.17 8.86 -8.33
N GLU A 50 6.88 8.84 -9.63
CA GLU A 50 5.68 9.46 -10.21
C GLU A 50 4.40 8.80 -9.71
N ALA A 51 4.38 7.47 -9.63
CA ALA A 51 3.25 6.72 -9.09
C ALA A 51 3.04 7.04 -7.60
N PHE A 52 4.14 7.09 -6.84
CA PHE A 52 4.10 7.45 -5.43
C PHE A 52 3.64 8.89 -5.20
N ARG A 53 4.09 9.83 -6.04
CA ARG A 53 3.71 11.24 -5.93
C ARG A 53 2.21 11.47 -6.14
N LYS A 54 1.56 10.66 -6.97
CA LYS A 54 0.10 10.68 -7.13
C LYS A 54 -0.65 10.19 -5.88
N LEU A 55 -0.03 9.35 -5.05
CA LEU A 55 -0.60 8.91 -3.77
C LEU A 55 -0.47 9.99 -2.68
N VAL A 56 0.65 10.72 -2.68
CA VAL A 56 0.91 11.81 -1.72
C VAL A 56 0.04 13.04 -2.00
N THR A 57 -0.16 13.41 -3.28
CA THR A 57 -0.87 14.63 -3.67
C THR A 57 -2.41 14.46 -3.73
N ARG A 58 -2.98 13.39 -3.15
CA ARG A 58 -4.43 13.16 -3.16
C ARG A 58 -5.16 13.95 -2.07
#